data_AF-A0A9P6V4Q4-F1
#
_entry.id   AF-A0A9P6V4Q4-F1
#
_cell.length_a   1.000
_cell.length_b   1.000
_cell.length_c   1.000
_cell.angle_alpha   90.00
_cell.angle_beta   90.00
_cell.angle_gamma   90.00
#
_symmetry.space_group_name_H-M   'P 1'
#
loop_
_entity.id
_entity.type
_entity.pdbx_description
1 polymer ?
#
loop_
_entity_poly.entity_id
_entity_poly.type
_entity_poly.pdbx_seq_one_letter_code
_entity_poly.pdbx_strand_id
1 'polypeptide(L)' 'MVFQYLRRAAHDSPYIFTSFVVAAIGPVLVVAVPPIRKSQGYVTPVRIPDTYPLPQRARNPPTGYDD' A
#
# COMPACT_ATOMS: atom_id res chain seq x y z
N MET A 1 -27.43 -8.57 -21.69
CA MET A 1 -27.09 -7.20 -22.15
C MET A 1 -25.61 -6.86 -21.93
N VAL A 2 -25.09 -6.89 -20.68
CA VAL A 2 -23.72 -6.41 -20.36
C VAL A 2 -22.58 -7.19 -21.04
N PHE A 3 -22.62 -8.53 -21.01
CA PHE A 3 -21.55 -9.35 -21.60
C PHE A 3 -21.39 -9.13 -23.12
N GLN A 4 -22.50 -8.95 -23.83
CA GLN A 4 -22.47 -8.68 -25.28
C GLN A 4 -21.89 -7.29 -25.59
N TYR A 5 -22.16 -6.30 -24.73
CA TYR A 5 -21.57 -4.96 -24.84
C TYR A 5 -20.05 -4.99 -24.61
N LEU A 6 -19.58 -5.66 -23.56
CA LEU A 6 -18.14 -5.78 -23.29
C LEU A 6 -17.41 -6.49 -24.44
N ARG A 7 -18.00 -7.56 -24.96
CA ARG A 7 -17.47 -8.26 -26.15
C ARG A 7 -17.41 -7.34 -27.36
N ARG A 8 -18.45 -6.54 -27.61
CA ARG A 8 -18.48 -5.58 -28.72
C ARG A 8 -17.41 -4.49 -28.54
N ALA A 9 -17.31 -3.90 -27.35
CA ALA A 9 -16.33 -2.87 -27.03
C ALA A 9 -14.88 -3.37 -27.17
N ALA A 10 -14.64 -4.64 -26.84
CA ALA A 10 -13.33 -5.28 -27.01
C ALA A 10 -12.92 -5.45 -28.49
N HIS A 11 -13.88 -5.63 -29.40
CA HIS A 11 -13.61 -5.78 -30.84
C HIS A 11 -13.62 -4.44 -31.60
N ASP A 12 -14.60 -3.57 -31.34
CA ASP A 12 -14.78 -2.30 -32.06
C ASP A 12 -13.79 -1.23 -31.60
N SER A 13 -13.44 -1.23 -30.31
CA SER A 13 -12.59 -0.20 -29.68
C SER A 13 -11.61 -0.83 -28.66
N PRO A 14 -10.67 -1.67 -29.12
CA PRO A 14 -9.81 -2.45 -28.23
C PRO A 14 -8.95 -1.58 -27.31
N TYR A 15 -8.52 -0.41 -27.77
CA TYR A 15 -7.69 0.52 -26.99
C TYR A 15 -8.44 1.13 -25.80
N ILE A 16 -9.72 1.47 -25.96
CA ILE A 16 -10.55 2.00 -24.85
C ILE A 16 -10.80 0.89 -23.84
N PHE A 17 -11.24 -0.28 -24.33
CA PHE A 17 -11.57 -1.42 -23.48
C PHE A 17 -10.37 -1.86 -22.63
N THR A 18 -9.22 -2.08 -23.26
CA THR A 18 -8.00 -2.51 -22.55
C THR A 18 -7.48 -1.45 -21.58
N SER A 19 -7.57 -0.16 -21.94
CA SER A 19 -7.19 0.92 -21.02
C SER A 19 -8.02 0.91 -19.74
N PHE A 20 -9.33 0.74 -19.84
CA PHE A 20 -10.20 0.63 -18.66
C PHE A 20 -9.95 -0.64 -17.85
N VAL A 21 -9.72 -1.78 -18.51
CA VAL A 21 -9.40 -3.03 -17.82
C VAL A 21 -8.11 -2.89 -17.00
N VAL A 22 -7.04 -2.37 -17.61
CA VAL A 22 -5.77 -2.14 -16.92
C VAL A 22 -5.93 -1.13 -15.78
N ALA A 23 -6.66 -0.03 -16.01
CA ALA A 23 -6.97 0.95 -14.98
C ALA A 23 -7.76 0.35 -13.81
N ALA A 24 -8.70 -0.56 -14.07
CA ALA A 24 -9.51 -1.21 -13.04
C ALA A 24 -8.73 -2.27 -12.25
N ILE A 25 -7.79 -2.99 -12.89
CA ILE A 25 -6.97 -4.00 -12.23
C ILE A 25 -6.18 -3.38 -11.06
N GLY A 26 -5.63 -2.17 -11.21
CA GLY A 26 -4.85 -1.50 -10.16
C GLY A 26 -5.60 -1.36 -8.82
N PRO A 27 -6.72 -0.62 -8.77
CA PRO A 27 -7.53 -0.46 -7.56
C PRO A 27 -8.04 -1.79 -6.99
N VAL A 28 -8.44 -2.73 -7.85
CA VAL A 28 -8.88 -4.07 -7.42
C VAL A 28 -7.76 -4.78 -6.66
N LEU A 29 -6.54 -4.76 -7.19
CA LEU A 29 -5.39 -5.37 -6.51
C LEU A 29 -5.01 -4.64 -5.22
N VAL A 30 -5.11 -3.30 -5.18
CA VAL A 30 -4.86 -2.51 -3.96
C VAL A 30 -5.78 -2.93 -2.82
N VAL A 31 -7.04 -3.29 -3.11
CA VAL A 31 -8.00 -3.75 -2.10
C VAL A 31 -7.85 -5.24 -1.80
N ALA A 32 -7.69 -6.08 -2.83
CA ALA A 32 -7.72 -7.53 -2.68
C ALA A 32 -6.41 -8.13 -2.15
N VAL A 33 -5.25 -7.60 -2.54
CA VAL A 33 -3.94 -8.19 -2.23
C VAL A 33 -3.53 -8.04 -0.76
N PRO A 34 -3.73 -6.89 -0.07
CA PRO A 34 -3.31 -6.73 1.33
C PRO A 34 -3.88 -7.76 2.32
N PRO A 35 -5.19 -8.10 2.34
CA PRO A 35 -5.70 -9.12 3.26
C PRO A 35 -5.14 -10.50 2.97
N ILE A 36 -4.96 -10.86 1.68
CA ILE A 36 -4.35 -12.14 1.28
C ILE A 36 -2.91 -12.22 1.81
N ARG A 37 -2.11 -11.17 1.57
CA ARG A 37 -0.72 -11.13 2.07
C ARG A 37 -0.64 -11.25 3.58
N LYS A 38 -1.53 -10.57 4.33
CA LYS A 38 -1.60 -10.68 5.80
C LYS A 38 -1.91 -12.10 6.26
N SER A 39 -2.82 -12.81 5.58
CA SER A 39 -3.13 -14.21 5.90
C SER A 39 -1.96 -15.17 5.64
N GLN A 40 -1.05 -14.81 4.73
CA GLN A 40 0.18 -15.56 4.44
C GLN A 40 1.35 -15.22 5.38
N GLY A 41 1.09 -14.48 6.46
CA GLY A 41 2.09 -14.12 7.46
C GLY A 41 2.91 -12.87 7.13
N TYR A 42 2.54 -12.10 6.10
CA TYR A 42 3.17 -10.80 5.87
C TYR A 42 2.84 -9.82 6.99
N VAL A 43 3.87 -9.27 7.62
CA VAL A 43 3.77 -8.23 8.66
C VAL A 43 4.28 -6.91 8.09
N THR A 44 3.50 -5.84 8.29
CA THR A 44 3.92 -4.48 7.90
C THR A 44 5.12 -4.06 8.76
N PRO A 45 6.22 -3.57 8.16
CA PRO A 45 7.37 -3.10 8.92
C PRO A 45 6.99 -1.93 9.83
N VAL A 46 7.66 -1.84 10.98
CA VAL A 46 7.50 -0.71 11.89
C VAL A 46 7.99 0.57 11.21
N ARG A 47 7.33 1.69 11.51
CA ARG A 47 7.71 3.00 10.98
C ARG A 47 9.11 3.39 11.48
N ILE A 48 9.97 3.81 10.55
CA ILE A 48 11.31 4.32 10.87
C ILE A 48 11.15 5.68 11.60
N PRO A 49 12.00 6.00 12.59
CA PRO A 49 11.96 7.32 13.22
C PRO A 49 12.29 8.42 12.20
N ASP A 50 11.43 9.44 12.09
CA ASP A 50 11.72 10.62 11.26
C ASP A 50 12.70 11.58 11.96
N THR A 51 12.77 11.49 13.28
CA THR A 51 13.53 12.40 14.15
C THR A 51 14.33 11.61 15.17
N TYR A 52 15.26 12.31 15.84
CA TYR A 52 15.98 11.73 16.97
C TYR A 52 14.98 11.17 18.00
N PRO A 53 15.09 9.88 18.39
CA PRO A 53 14.14 9.25 19.29
C PRO A 53 14.40 9.73 20.72
N LEU A 54 13.74 10.81 21.11
CA LEU A 54 13.83 11.32 22.47
C LEU A 54 13.04 10.39 23.40
N PRO A 55 13.66 9.83 24.45
CA PRO A 55 12.94 8.98 25.39
C PRO A 55 11.92 9.81 26.18
N GLN A 56 10.69 9.30 26.30
CA GLN A 56 9.62 9.91 27.10
C GLN A 56 9.84 9.62 28.60
N ARG A 57 10.90 10.22 29.16
CA ARG A 57 11.23 10.10 30.58
C ARG A 57 11.74 11.43 31.14
N ALA A 58 11.64 11.58 32.46
CA ALA A 58 12.30 12.68 33.16
C ALA A 58 13.83 12.61 33.01
N ARG A 59 14.49 13.76 33.11
CA ARG A 59 15.95 13.84 33.04
C ARG A 59 16.55 13.14 34.26
N ASN A 60 17.48 12.23 34.02
CA ASN A 60 18.36 11.71 35.07
C ASN A 60 19.64 12.56 35.07
N PRO A 61 20.06 13.12 36.23
CA PRO A 61 21.36 13.77 36.35
C PRO A 61 22.47 12.82 35.91
N PRO A 62 23.29 13.19 34.91
CA PRO A 62 24.47 12.41 34.54
C PRO A 62 25.58 12.60 35.57
N THR A 63 26.50 11.65 35.63
CA THR A 63 27.74 11.72 36.43
C THR A 63 28.93 11.49 35.51
N GLY A 64 30.04 12.23 35.70
CA GLY A 64 31.25 12.12 34.88
C GLY A 64 31.29 13.11 33.71
N TYR A 65 32.51 13.38 33.21
CA TYR A 65 32.82 14.54 32.34
C TYR A 65 32.61 15.90 33.02
N ASP A 66 32.70 15.93 34.35
CA ASP A 66 32.87 17.18 35.10
C ASP A 66 34.26 17.77 34.79
N ASP A 67 34.40 19.10 34.84
CA ASP A 67 35.63 19.85 34.46
C ASP A 67 36.94 19.31 35.08
#